data_AF-A0AB40AUV9-F1
#
_entry.id   AF-A0AB40AUV9-F1
#
_cell.length_a   1.000
_cell.length_b   1.000
_cell.length_c   1.000
_cell.angle_alpha   90.00
_cell.angle_beta   90.00
_cell.angle_gamma   90.00
#
_symmetry.space_group_name_H-M   'P 1'
#
loop_
_entity.id
_entity.type
_entity.pdbx_description
1 polymer ?
#
loop_
_entity_poly.entity_id
_entity_poly.type
_entity_poly.pdbx_seq_one_letter_code
_entity_poly.pdbx_strand_id
1 'polypeptide(L)'
;MMRMPNFAPITYTTWHKFPDSTKEEIWKTKFTFELFHSHENDESLNENTTQMVKSWIVSDMSTKWRQWKNFLKSKYFDEHKTVEEMVAKIDDPRVDKQQFLVIATYWLTEKAKEQSETNRTNRSKSDEPHCAGTRSFPTIIQTVTEESNGIPPSRAEMYIRTRTRKDGSVVNEKVASIVELMKKGLSESDSQDPKRCSWENDVYSQVKGPEKRGRIRCMGTISTSSSKSGPSCSQIIYHNEVQCLKAEVQGLKEALTTVISLFQKQFPNENVEVLNGVTRIVNGEVCDIMYI
;
A
#
# COMPACT_ATOMS: atom_id res chain seq x y z
N MET A 1 -18.14 -16.08 -9.47
CA MET A 1 -19.26 -15.13 -9.46
C MET A 1 -19.08 -13.95 -10.43
N MET A 2 -17.96 -13.22 -10.41
CA MET A 2 -17.71 -12.00 -11.22
C MET A 2 -17.69 -12.11 -12.75
N ARG A 3 -17.76 -13.32 -13.30
CA ARG A 3 -17.75 -13.55 -14.76
C ARG A 3 -19.14 -13.80 -15.32
N MET A 4 -20.17 -13.72 -14.48
CA MET A 4 -21.56 -13.93 -14.89
C MET A 4 -22.10 -12.62 -15.51
N PRO A 5 -22.67 -12.67 -16.72
CA PRO A 5 -23.12 -11.47 -17.45
C PRO A 5 -24.10 -10.58 -16.69
N ASN A 6 -24.95 -11.18 -15.85
CA ASN A 6 -26.02 -10.49 -15.13
C ASN A 6 -25.49 -9.73 -13.90
N PHE A 7 -24.41 -10.23 -13.28
CA PHE A 7 -23.86 -9.61 -12.07
C PHE A 7 -22.82 -8.54 -12.38
N ALA A 8 -22.06 -8.69 -13.47
CA ALA A 8 -20.98 -7.78 -13.83
C ALA A 8 -20.93 -7.55 -15.35
N PRO A 9 -21.96 -6.89 -15.93
CA PRO A 9 -22.03 -6.65 -17.36
C PRO A 9 -20.79 -5.92 -17.89
N ILE A 10 -20.32 -6.35 -19.06
CA ILE A 10 -19.11 -5.79 -19.70
C ILE A 10 -19.40 -4.61 -20.63
N THR A 11 -20.68 -4.27 -20.82
CA THR A 11 -21.16 -3.16 -21.67
C THR A 11 -20.63 -1.80 -21.22
N TYR A 12 -20.40 -1.61 -19.92
CA TYR A 12 -19.88 -0.35 -19.40
C TYR A 12 -18.39 -0.17 -19.73
N THR A 13 -18.06 1.01 -20.25
CA THR A 13 -16.66 1.37 -20.59
C THR A 13 -15.80 1.56 -19.34
N THR A 14 -16.34 2.22 -18.30
CA THR A 14 -15.64 2.50 -17.04
C THR A 14 -16.45 2.04 -15.83
N TRP A 15 -15.76 1.69 -14.74
CA TRP A 15 -16.39 1.22 -13.49
C TRP A 15 -17.26 2.30 -12.83
N HIS A 16 -16.91 3.58 -13.02
CA HIS A 16 -17.70 4.69 -12.50
C HIS A 16 -19.10 4.77 -13.15
N LYS A 17 -19.23 4.33 -14.41
CA LYS A 17 -20.53 4.25 -15.11
C LYS A 17 -21.33 2.99 -14.73
N PHE A 18 -20.71 2.05 -14.04
CA PHE A 18 -21.39 0.85 -13.56
C PHE A 18 -22.38 1.25 -12.46
N PRO A 19 -23.66 0.84 -12.51
CA PRO A 19 -24.68 1.31 -11.58
C PRO A 19 -24.35 1.00 -10.13
N ASP A 20 -24.58 1.97 -9.24
CA ASP A 20 -24.31 1.79 -7.82
C ASP A 20 -25.25 0.77 -7.17
N SER A 21 -26.49 0.64 -7.67
CA SER A 21 -27.41 -0.43 -7.26
C SER A 21 -26.82 -1.83 -7.50
N THR A 22 -26.23 -2.07 -8.66
CA THR A 22 -25.59 -3.35 -8.98
C THR A 22 -24.31 -3.55 -8.15
N LYS A 23 -23.52 -2.49 -7.88
CA LYS A 23 -22.38 -2.58 -6.95
C LYS A 23 -22.85 -2.97 -5.55
N GLU A 24 -24.00 -2.46 -5.10
CA GLU A 24 -24.59 -2.80 -3.82
C GLU A 24 -25.05 -4.25 -3.75
N GLU A 25 -25.67 -4.77 -4.82
CA GLU A 25 -26.07 -6.18 -4.91
C GLU A 25 -24.85 -7.13 -4.90
N ILE A 26 -23.79 -6.75 -5.63
CA ILE A 26 -22.51 -7.47 -5.60
C ILE A 26 -21.94 -7.50 -4.19
N TRP A 27 -21.93 -6.34 -3.51
CA TRP A 27 -21.50 -6.23 -2.11
C TRP A 27 -22.33 -7.16 -1.23
N LYS A 28 -23.66 -7.06 -1.26
CA LYS A 28 -24.55 -7.89 -0.43
C LYS A 28 -24.30 -9.37 -0.64
N THR A 29 -24.17 -9.80 -1.89
CA THR A 29 -23.97 -11.22 -2.22
C THR A 29 -22.60 -11.74 -1.79
N LYS A 30 -21.55 -10.94 -1.94
CA LYS A 30 -20.18 -11.33 -1.55
C LYS A 30 -19.98 -11.23 -0.03
N PHE A 31 -20.55 -10.20 0.59
CA PHE A 31 -20.58 -10.00 2.03
C PHE A 31 -21.28 -11.16 2.74
N THR A 32 -22.48 -11.56 2.28
CA THR A 32 -23.19 -12.69 2.88
C THR A 32 -22.44 -14.01 2.68
N PHE A 33 -21.77 -14.21 1.54
CA PHE A 33 -21.00 -15.44 1.30
C PHE A 33 -19.71 -15.52 2.15
N GLU A 34 -18.94 -14.43 2.23
CA GLU A 34 -17.63 -14.40 2.88
C GLU A 34 -17.71 -14.28 4.41
N LEU A 35 -18.72 -13.61 4.98
CA LEU A 35 -18.82 -13.39 6.44
C LEU A 35 -19.63 -14.44 7.21
N PHE A 36 -20.70 -15.01 6.61
CA PHE A 36 -21.48 -16.07 7.28
C PHE A 36 -20.67 -17.36 7.54
N HIS A 37 -19.52 -17.55 6.86
CA HIS A 37 -18.67 -18.72 7.07
C HIS A 37 -17.54 -18.48 8.08
N SER A 38 -17.37 -17.25 8.60
CA SER A 38 -16.22 -16.89 9.44
C SER A 38 -16.54 -16.52 10.89
N HIS A 39 -17.79 -16.17 11.23
CA HIS A 39 -18.14 -15.81 12.61
C HIS A 39 -19.57 -16.24 12.96
N GLU A 40 -19.71 -17.43 13.55
CA GLU A 40 -20.92 -17.80 14.30
C GLU A 40 -20.95 -17.14 15.69
N ASN A 41 -19.82 -16.62 16.17
CA ASN A 41 -19.72 -15.92 17.44
C ASN A 41 -18.64 -14.84 17.31
N ASP A 42 -19.01 -13.58 17.12
CA ASP A 42 -18.47 -12.45 17.92
C ASP A 42 -19.06 -11.10 17.46
N GLU A 43 -19.11 -10.18 18.42
CA GLU A 43 -19.27 -8.71 18.37
C GLU A 43 -19.63 -8.06 17.02
N SER A 44 -20.73 -7.30 17.00
CA SER A 44 -21.19 -6.58 15.81
C SER A 44 -20.06 -5.76 15.17
N LEU A 45 -19.73 -6.07 13.91
CA LEU A 45 -18.79 -5.26 13.13
C LEU A 45 -19.25 -3.80 13.19
N ASN A 46 -18.43 -2.93 13.78
CA ASN A 46 -18.77 -1.51 13.85
C ASN A 46 -18.93 -0.94 12.43
N GLU A 47 -19.76 0.10 12.29
CA GLU A 47 -20.14 0.70 10.99
C GLU A 47 -18.91 1.12 10.17
N ASN A 48 -17.86 1.61 10.82
CA ASN A 48 -16.62 2.01 10.15
C ASN A 48 -15.91 0.80 9.52
N THR A 49 -15.77 -0.30 10.24
CA THR A 49 -15.17 -1.54 9.73
C THR A 49 -15.99 -2.10 8.57
N THR A 50 -17.32 -2.09 8.68
CA THR A 50 -18.21 -2.52 7.60
C THR A 50 -18.02 -1.68 6.33
N GLN A 51 -17.96 -0.35 6.47
CA GLN A 51 -17.70 0.55 5.33
C GLN A 51 -16.31 0.32 4.71
N MET A 52 -15.30 0.02 5.53
CA MET A 52 -13.95 -0.27 5.06
C MET A 52 -13.88 -1.58 4.26
N VAL A 53 -14.48 -2.65 4.78
CA VAL A 53 -14.57 -3.94 4.09
C VAL A 53 -15.35 -3.77 2.79
N LYS A 54 -16.46 -3.01 2.81
CA LYS A 54 -17.23 -2.67 1.61
C LYS A 54 -16.41 -1.96 0.55
N SER A 55 -15.67 -0.92 0.93
CA SER A 55 -14.79 -0.18 0.02
C SER A 55 -13.73 -1.09 -0.60
N TRP A 56 -13.09 -1.94 0.20
CA TRP A 56 -12.12 -2.92 -0.27
C TRP A 56 -12.74 -3.93 -1.25
N ILE A 57 -13.87 -4.53 -0.90
CA ILE A 57 -14.57 -5.48 -1.77
C ILE A 57 -14.92 -4.82 -3.11
N VAL A 58 -15.56 -3.65 -3.09
CA VAL A 58 -15.94 -2.93 -4.32
C VAL A 58 -14.71 -2.62 -5.18
N SER A 59 -13.58 -2.26 -4.56
CA SER A 59 -12.32 -2.00 -5.26
C SER A 59 -11.72 -3.26 -5.90
N ASP A 60 -11.65 -4.37 -5.16
CA ASP A 60 -11.23 -5.68 -5.67
C ASP A 60 -12.12 -6.13 -6.84
N MET A 61 -13.44 -5.95 -6.71
CA MET A 61 -14.38 -6.27 -7.78
C MET A 61 -14.13 -5.42 -9.02
N SER A 62 -13.97 -4.11 -8.87
CA SER A 62 -13.62 -3.24 -9.99
C SER A 62 -12.38 -3.73 -10.74
N THR A 63 -11.39 -4.27 -10.02
CA THR A 63 -10.15 -4.81 -10.57
C THR A 63 -10.39 -6.09 -11.34
N LYS A 64 -11.12 -7.06 -10.77
CA LYS A 64 -11.44 -8.31 -11.46
C LYS A 64 -12.29 -8.07 -12.72
N TRP A 65 -13.23 -7.13 -12.68
CA TRP A 65 -14.03 -6.75 -13.85
C TRP A 65 -13.16 -6.15 -14.97
N ARG A 66 -12.23 -5.25 -14.65
CA ARG A 66 -11.27 -4.71 -15.64
C ARG A 66 -10.36 -5.81 -16.20
N GLN A 67 -9.87 -6.71 -15.35
CA GLN A 67 -9.04 -7.85 -15.79
C GLN A 67 -9.82 -8.78 -16.72
N TRP A 68 -11.09 -9.03 -16.43
CA TRP A 68 -11.96 -9.83 -17.29
C TRP A 68 -12.11 -9.20 -18.68
N LYS A 69 -12.41 -7.91 -18.76
CA LYS A 69 -12.46 -7.19 -20.05
C LYS A 69 -11.12 -7.23 -20.79
N ASN A 70 -10.01 -7.11 -20.07
CA ASN A 70 -8.67 -7.21 -20.68
C ASN A 70 -8.39 -8.60 -21.25
N PHE A 71 -8.77 -9.66 -20.53
CA PHE A 71 -8.67 -11.03 -21.02
C PHE A 71 -9.49 -11.23 -22.30
N LEU A 72 -10.75 -10.78 -22.31
CA LEU A 72 -11.61 -10.85 -23.48
C LEU A 72 -11.04 -10.10 -24.67
N LYS A 73 -10.54 -8.87 -24.44
CA LYS A 73 -9.88 -8.10 -25.49
C LYS A 73 -8.66 -8.86 -26.03
N SER A 74 -7.80 -9.37 -25.16
CA SER A 74 -6.60 -10.11 -25.57
C SER A 74 -6.91 -11.39 -26.37
N LYS A 75 -8.03 -12.07 -26.08
CA LYS A 75 -8.40 -13.33 -26.72
C LYS A 75 -9.16 -13.15 -28.04
N TYR A 76 -10.09 -12.20 -28.10
CA TYR A 76 -11.08 -12.12 -29.18
C TYR A 76 -10.99 -10.86 -30.05
N PHE A 77 -10.36 -9.78 -29.56
CA PHE A 77 -10.30 -8.53 -30.33
C PHE A 77 -9.27 -8.61 -31.45
N ASP A 78 -9.67 -8.20 -32.65
CA ASP A 78 -8.82 -8.13 -33.83
C ASP A 78 -9.18 -6.88 -34.62
N GLU A 79 -8.25 -5.94 -34.77
CA GLU A 79 -8.52 -4.65 -35.42
C GLU A 79 -8.89 -4.77 -36.90
N HIS A 80 -8.55 -5.90 -37.54
CA HIS A 80 -8.79 -6.13 -38.96
C HIS A 80 -10.08 -6.90 -39.25
N LYS A 81 -10.84 -7.26 -38.22
CA LYS A 81 -12.10 -8.01 -38.35
C LYS A 81 -13.32 -7.17 -38.02
N THR A 82 -14.47 -7.57 -38.53
CA THR A 82 -15.73 -6.94 -38.13
C THR A 82 -16.10 -7.37 -36.70
N VAL A 83 -16.97 -6.60 -36.05
CA VAL A 83 -17.42 -6.92 -34.69
C VAL A 83 -18.19 -8.25 -34.68
N GLU A 84 -18.97 -8.51 -35.73
CA GLU A 84 -19.74 -9.74 -35.91
C GLU A 84 -18.82 -10.97 -36.02
N GLU A 85 -17.72 -10.85 -36.76
CA GLU A 85 -16.70 -11.90 -36.85
C GLU A 85 -16.01 -12.17 -35.51
N MET A 86 -15.73 -11.13 -34.72
CA MET A 86 -15.18 -11.29 -33.37
C MET A 86 -16.18 -11.99 -32.45
N VAL A 87 -17.46 -11.62 -32.51
CA VAL A 87 -18.54 -12.22 -31.71
C VAL A 87 -18.76 -13.69 -32.08
N ALA A 88 -18.65 -14.03 -33.37
CA ALA A 88 -18.81 -15.41 -33.84
C ALA A 88 -17.75 -16.36 -33.26
N LYS A 89 -16.55 -15.85 -32.94
CA LYS A 89 -15.44 -16.62 -32.35
C LYS A 89 -15.57 -16.86 -30.84
N ILE A 90 -16.54 -16.25 -30.18
CA ILE A 90 -16.70 -16.39 -28.73
C ILE A 90 -17.15 -17.82 -28.41
N ASP A 91 -16.25 -18.54 -27.75
CA ASP A 91 -16.40 -19.92 -27.26
C ASP A 91 -16.65 -20.00 -25.75
N ASP A 92 -16.46 -18.91 -25.00
CA ASP A 92 -16.62 -18.90 -23.54
C ASP A 92 -18.09 -18.66 -23.16
N PRO A 93 -18.77 -19.64 -22.52
CA PRO A 93 -20.20 -19.55 -22.21
C PRO A 93 -20.52 -18.47 -21.16
N ARG A 94 -19.51 -17.93 -20.48
CA ARG A 94 -19.68 -16.84 -19.50
C ARG A 94 -19.78 -15.46 -20.17
N VAL A 95 -19.53 -15.38 -21.48
CA VAL A 95 -19.56 -14.12 -22.22
C VAL A 95 -20.90 -13.98 -22.93
N ASP A 96 -21.65 -12.95 -22.54
CA ASP A 96 -22.82 -12.55 -23.31
C ASP A 96 -22.37 -11.88 -24.62
N LYS A 97 -22.85 -12.43 -25.74
CA LYS A 97 -22.45 -11.99 -27.10
C LYS A 97 -22.93 -10.57 -27.41
N GLN A 98 -24.10 -10.17 -26.93
CA GLN A 98 -24.61 -8.81 -27.13
C GLN A 98 -23.79 -7.80 -26.31
N GLN A 99 -23.43 -8.16 -25.08
CA GLN A 99 -22.55 -7.33 -24.26
C GLN A 99 -21.15 -7.20 -24.86
N PHE A 100 -20.62 -8.30 -25.44
CA PHE A 100 -19.33 -8.27 -26.12
C PHE A 100 -19.38 -7.38 -27.37
N LEU A 101 -20.46 -7.46 -28.17
CA LEU A 101 -20.65 -6.61 -29.35
C LEU A 101 -20.52 -5.13 -28.97
N VAL A 102 -21.21 -4.69 -27.93
CA VAL A 102 -21.16 -3.29 -27.46
C VAL A 102 -19.74 -2.84 -27.10
N ILE A 103 -19.00 -3.65 -26.34
CA ILE A 103 -17.65 -3.27 -25.91
C ILE A 103 -16.61 -3.38 -27.03
N ALA A 104 -16.77 -4.32 -27.96
CA ALA A 104 -15.92 -4.48 -29.13
C ALA A 104 -16.08 -3.31 -30.11
N THR A 105 -17.31 -2.86 -30.36
CA THR A 105 -17.59 -1.64 -31.13
C THR A 105 -16.91 -0.43 -30.49
N TYR A 106 -16.98 -0.30 -29.16
CA TYR A 106 -16.27 0.77 -28.45
C TYR A 106 -14.74 0.69 -28.67
N TRP A 107 -14.14 -0.50 -28.64
CA TRP A 107 -12.69 -0.64 -28.85
C TRP A 107 -12.21 -0.23 -30.24
N LEU A 108 -13.09 -0.28 -31.26
CA LEU A 108 -12.79 0.18 -32.62
C LEU A 108 -12.94 1.69 -32.81
N THR A 109 -13.52 2.42 -31.85
CA THR A 109 -13.65 3.88 -31.93
C THR A 109 -12.28 4.58 -31.85
N GLU A 110 -12.14 5.70 -32.57
CA GLU A 110 -10.89 6.48 -32.58
C GLU A 110 -10.42 6.86 -31.17
N LYS A 111 -11.35 7.34 -30.34
CA LYS A 111 -11.11 7.67 -28.94
C LYS A 111 -10.50 6.50 -28.15
N ALA A 112 -10.95 5.27 -28.38
CA ALA A 112 -10.41 4.10 -27.69
C ALA A 112 -9.01 3.71 -28.21
N LYS A 113 -8.75 3.89 -29.51
CA LYS A 113 -7.44 3.66 -30.13
C LYS A 113 -6.40 4.67 -29.65
N GLU A 114 -6.70 5.96 -29.68
CA GLU A 114 -5.85 7.04 -29.15
C GLU A 114 -5.48 6.80 -27.68
N GLN A 115 -6.46 6.44 -26.86
CA GLN A 115 -6.24 6.14 -25.45
C GLN A 115 -5.33 4.92 -25.26
N SER A 116 -5.50 3.89 -26.09
CA SER A 116 -4.67 2.69 -26.08
C SER A 116 -3.22 3.00 -26.47
N GLU A 117 -3.00 3.82 -27.49
CA GLU A 117 -1.67 4.21 -27.96
C GLU A 117 -0.96 5.10 -26.94
N THR A 118 -1.68 6.05 -26.35
CA THR A 118 -1.18 6.86 -25.23
C THR A 118 -0.74 5.97 -24.05
N ASN A 119 -1.56 4.98 -23.69
CA ASN A 119 -1.24 4.05 -22.61
C ASN A 119 -0.03 3.15 -22.95
N ARG A 120 0.10 2.73 -24.22
CA ARG A 120 1.26 1.96 -24.71
C ARG A 120 2.54 2.78 -24.60
N THR A 121 2.49 4.04 -25.05
CA THR A 121 3.60 5.01 -24.93
C THR A 121 3.95 5.32 -23.47
N ASN A 122 2.96 5.43 -22.58
CA ASN A 122 3.23 5.63 -21.16
C ASN A 122 3.83 4.38 -20.51
N ARG A 123 3.39 3.18 -20.92
CA ARG A 123 3.94 1.92 -20.43
C ARG A 123 5.38 1.72 -20.90
N SER A 124 5.74 2.13 -22.12
CA SER A 124 7.12 2.02 -22.61
C SER A 124 8.10 2.94 -21.85
N LYS A 125 7.61 4.02 -21.24
CA LYS A 125 8.38 4.89 -20.33
C LYS A 125 8.64 4.28 -18.94
N SER A 126 8.05 3.13 -18.62
CA SER A 126 8.30 2.44 -17.35
C SER A 126 9.61 1.66 -17.41
N ASP A 127 10.69 2.30 -16.97
CA ASP A 127 12.07 1.78 -17.10
C ASP A 127 12.67 1.28 -15.77
N GLU A 128 11.87 1.16 -14.71
CA GLU A 128 12.31 0.64 -13.40
C GLU A 128 11.41 -0.52 -12.93
N PRO A 129 11.37 -1.65 -13.68
CA PRO A 129 10.52 -2.78 -13.33
C PRO A 129 11.00 -3.47 -12.03
N HIS A 130 10.05 -3.80 -11.16
CA HIS A 130 10.31 -4.69 -10.02
C HIS A 130 10.50 -6.15 -10.47
N CYS A 131 11.25 -6.92 -9.68
CA CYS A 131 11.50 -8.36 -9.77
C CYS A 131 10.86 -9.17 -8.64
N ALA A 132 9.91 -8.59 -7.89
CA ALA A 132 9.24 -9.25 -6.77
C ALA A 132 8.39 -10.48 -7.17
N GLY A 133 8.14 -10.68 -8.47
CA GLY A 133 7.30 -11.77 -8.97
C GLY A 133 5.86 -11.65 -8.49
N THR A 134 5.28 -12.77 -8.04
CA THR A 134 3.91 -12.83 -7.48
C THR A 134 3.84 -12.36 -6.03
N ARG A 135 4.97 -12.08 -5.37
CA ARG A 135 4.96 -11.59 -3.99
C ARG A 135 4.54 -10.12 -3.97
N SER A 136 3.44 -9.84 -3.27
CA SER A 136 2.98 -8.48 -3.05
C SER A 136 3.94 -7.72 -2.13
N PHE A 137 3.96 -6.39 -2.21
CA PHE A 137 4.76 -5.57 -1.29
C PHE A 137 4.37 -5.78 0.18
N PRO A 138 3.07 -5.81 0.56
CA PRO A 138 2.68 -6.15 1.92
C PRO A 138 3.24 -7.48 2.41
N THR A 139 3.22 -8.52 1.57
CA THR A 139 3.81 -9.83 1.91
C THR A 139 5.32 -9.73 2.12
N ILE A 140 6.03 -8.96 1.28
CA ILE A 140 7.48 -8.77 1.45
C ILE A 140 7.77 -8.01 2.74
N ILE A 141 7.01 -6.96 3.03
CA ILE A 141 7.15 -6.16 4.24
C ILE A 141 6.93 -7.05 5.46
N GLN A 142 5.82 -7.78 5.52
CA GLN A 142 5.53 -8.71 6.62
C GLN A 142 6.66 -9.71 6.84
N THR A 143 7.12 -10.39 5.79
CA THR A 143 8.21 -11.37 5.92
C THR A 143 9.48 -10.73 6.47
N VAL A 144 9.87 -9.55 5.97
CA VAL A 144 11.08 -8.87 6.44
C VAL A 144 10.92 -8.38 7.88
N THR A 145 9.73 -7.90 8.25
CA THR A 145 9.40 -7.52 9.63
C THR A 145 9.54 -8.70 10.59
N GLU A 146 9.03 -9.88 10.21
CA GLU A 146 9.13 -11.10 11.01
C GLU A 146 10.60 -11.57 11.13
N GLU A 147 11.36 -11.52 10.03
CA GLU A 147 12.80 -11.85 10.01
C GLU A 147 13.66 -10.85 10.84
N SER A 148 13.17 -9.63 11.06
CA SER A 148 13.91 -8.53 11.70
C SER A 148 13.35 -8.15 13.07
N ASN A 149 12.83 -9.12 13.83
CA ASN A 149 12.30 -8.94 15.18
C ASN A 149 11.23 -7.83 15.31
N GLY A 150 10.35 -7.72 14.32
CA GLY A 150 9.25 -6.74 14.33
C GLY A 150 9.61 -5.39 13.70
N ILE A 151 10.82 -5.22 13.15
CA ILE A 151 11.26 -3.99 12.49
C ILE A 151 10.95 -4.07 10.97
N PRO A 152 10.06 -3.23 10.42
CA PRO A 152 9.75 -3.24 9.00
C PRO A 152 10.89 -2.62 8.17
N PRO A 153 11.01 -3.03 6.90
CA PRO A 153 11.98 -2.42 5.99
C PRO A 153 11.62 -0.97 5.65
N SER A 154 12.64 -0.14 5.52
CA SER A 154 12.56 1.21 4.95
C SER A 154 12.15 1.18 3.48
N ARG A 155 11.75 2.34 2.93
CA ARG A 155 11.41 2.45 1.50
C ARG A 155 12.60 2.16 0.58
N ALA A 156 13.80 2.53 0.99
CA ALA A 156 15.03 2.27 0.24
C ALA A 156 15.33 0.77 0.22
N GLU A 157 15.25 0.08 1.35
CA GLU A 157 15.39 -1.38 1.43
C GLU A 157 14.31 -2.08 0.61
N MET A 158 13.06 -1.62 0.69
CA MET A 158 11.98 -2.14 -0.13
C MET A 158 12.26 -1.97 -1.61
N TYR A 159 12.78 -0.82 -2.06
CA TYR A 159 13.17 -0.63 -3.45
C TYR A 159 14.27 -1.61 -3.85
N ILE A 160 15.37 -1.68 -3.09
CA ILE A 160 16.49 -2.59 -3.36
C ILE A 160 16.00 -4.04 -3.45
N ARG A 161 15.25 -4.51 -2.46
CA ARG A 161 14.77 -5.90 -2.38
C ARG A 161 13.82 -6.25 -3.52
N THR A 162 12.95 -5.33 -3.91
CA THR A 162 11.97 -5.57 -4.99
C THR A 162 12.57 -5.39 -6.38
N ARG A 163 13.77 -4.81 -6.53
CA ARG A 163 14.45 -4.61 -7.83
C ARG A 163 15.68 -5.50 -8.02
N THR A 164 16.07 -6.24 -6.98
CA THR A 164 17.16 -7.23 -7.01
C THR A 164 16.55 -8.63 -7.11
N ARG A 165 17.05 -9.45 -8.03
CA ARG A 165 16.65 -10.85 -8.19
C ARG A 165 17.31 -11.71 -7.11
N LYS A 166 16.87 -12.97 -6.99
CA LYS A 166 17.43 -13.93 -6.01
C LYS A 166 18.92 -14.23 -6.23
N ASP A 167 19.39 -14.14 -7.47
CA ASP A 167 20.80 -14.30 -7.85
C ASP A 167 21.65 -13.04 -7.62
N GLY A 168 21.06 -11.97 -7.09
CA GLY A 168 21.72 -10.68 -6.87
C GLY A 168 21.75 -9.76 -8.09
N SER A 169 21.30 -10.21 -9.26
CA SER A 169 21.28 -9.39 -10.47
C SER A 169 20.12 -8.38 -10.47
N VAL A 170 20.34 -7.26 -11.16
CA VAL A 170 19.34 -6.19 -11.37
C VAL A 170 18.91 -6.15 -12.83
N VAL A 171 17.70 -5.65 -13.10
CA VAL A 171 17.07 -5.77 -14.42
C VAL A 171 17.76 -4.93 -15.49
N ASN A 172 18.23 -3.74 -15.11
CA ASN A 172 18.88 -2.81 -16.03
C ASN A 172 19.89 -1.93 -15.28
N GLU A 173 20.75 -1.28 -16.06
CA GLU A 173 21.83 -0.43 -15.56
C GLU A 173 21.31 0.77 -14.76
N LYS A 174 20.22 1.40 -15.21
CA LYS A 174 19.58 2.52 -14.50
C LYS A 174 19.18 2.13 -13.07
N VAL A 175 18.51 0.99 -12.91
CA VAL A 175 18.13 0.46 -11.60
C VAL A 175 19.37 0.09 -10.79
N ALA A 176 20.43 -0.43 -11.42
CA ALA A 176 21.71 -0.70 -10.75
C ALA A 176 22.27 0.57 -10.09
N SER A 177 22.38 1.67 -10.84
CA SER A 177 22.88 2.95 -10.31
C SER A 177 22.01 3.48 -9.17
N ILE A 178 20.68 3.36 -9.27
CA ILE A 178 19.76 3.78 -8.20
C ILE A 178 19.95 2.91 -6.94
N VAL A 179 20.09 1.59 -7.11
CA VAL A 179 20.33 0.66 -6.00
C VAL A 179 21.65 0.97 -5.30
N GLU A 180 22.71 1.30 -6.04
CA GLU A 180 23.99 1.71 -5.46
C GLU A 180 23.88 3.01 -4.65
N LEU A 181 23.20 4.03 -5.20
CA LEU A 181 22.94 5.28 -4.48
C LEU A 181 22.14 5.04 -3.19
N MET A 182 21.12 4.18 -3.24
CA MET A 182 20.33 3.84 -2.05
C MET A 182 21.14 3.07 -1.01
N LYS A 183 21.97 2.10 -1.42
CA LYS A 183 22.87 1.38 -0.52
C LYS A 183 23.86 2.33 0.17
N LYS A 184 24.42 3.26 -0.59
CA LYS A 184 25.32 4.30 -0.05
C LYS A 184 24.60 5.18 0.98
N GLY A 185 23.41 5.67 0.65
CA GLY A 185 22.62 6.51 1.58
C GLY A 185 22.20 5.78 2.86
N LEU A 186 22.00 4.46 2.80
CA LEU A 186 21.73 3.60 3.97
C LEU A 186 22.99 3.35 4.81
N SER A 187 24.18 3.24 4.20
CA SER A 187 25.44 3.11 4.96
C SER A 187 25.88 4.41 5.63
N GLU A 188 25.55 5.55 5.03
CA GLU A 188 25.87 6.90 5.54
C GLU A 188 24.78 7.44 6.48
N SER A 189 23.72 6.67 6.74
CA SER A 189 22.66 7.09 7.66
C SER A 189 23.01 6.73 9.10
N ASP A 190 23.24 7.75 9.93
CA ASP A 190 23.18 7.59 11.37
C ASP A 190 21.73 7.30 11.79
N SER A 191 21.55 6.20 12.53
CA SER A 191 20.23 5.70 12.98
C SER A 191 19.52 6.62 13.97
N GLN A 192 20.13 7.75 14.35
CA GLN A 192 19.64 8.67 15.37
C GLN A 192 19.06 9.99 14.82
N ASP A 193 19.10 10.26 13.51
CA ASP A 193 18.48 11.48 12.95
C ASP A 193 16.96 11.34 12.83
N PRO A 194 16.16 12.01 13.68
CA PRO A 194 14.70 11.89 13.67
C PRO A 194 14.08 12.40 12.38
N LYS A 195 14.79 13.23 11.60
CA LYS A 195 14.29 13.77 10.33
C LYS A 195 14.28 12.71 9.23
N ARG A 196 15.13 11.67 9.32
CA ARG A 196 15.19 10.58 8.32
C ARG A 196 14.05 9.57 8.45
N CYS A 197 13.25 9.69 9.51
CA CYS A 197 12.02 8.96 9.72
C CYS A 197 10.83 9.44 8.89
N SER A 198 10.89 10.70 8.43
CA SER A 198 9.87 11.25 7.56
C SER A 198 10.05 10.74 6.13
N TRP A 199 8.95 10.37 5.48
CA TRP A 199 8.90 10.04 4.05
C TRP A 199 9.34 11.21 3.16
N GLU A 200 9.44 12.42 3.68
CA GLU A 200 9.93 13.57 2.93
C GLU A 200 11.45 13.57 2.81
N ASN A 201 12.17 13.02 3.80
CA ASN A 201 13.62 13.15 3.93
C ASN A 201 14.38 11.81 4.06
N ASP A 202 13.70 10.66 3.98
CA ASP A 202 14.39 9.37 4.00
C ASP A 202 15.32 9.18 2.78
N VAL A 203 16.16 8.12 2.83
CA VAL A 203 17.12 7.79 1.76
C VAL A 203 16.45 7.64 0.40
N TYR A 204 15.22 7.08 0.36
CA TYR A 204 14.51 6.91 -0.89
C TYR A 204 14.13 8.27 -1.51
N SER A 205 13.61 9.21 -0.72
CA SER A 205 13.27 10.56 -1.19
C SER A 205 14.51 11.37 -1.60
N GLN A 206 15.65 11.18 -0.94
CA GLN A 206 16.90 11.81 -1.35
C GLN A 206 17.35 11.36 -2.75
N VAL A 207 17.16 10.08 -3.08
CA VAL A 207 17.57 9.51 -4.38
C VAL A 207 16.51 9.74 -5.47
N LYS A 208 15.22 9.58 -5.15
CA LYS A 208 14.11 9.60 -6.13
C LYS A 208 13.29 10.90 -6.14
N GLY A 209 13.63 11.83 -5.25
CA GLY A 209 12.87 13.05 -5.01
C GLY A 209 11.61 12.82 -4.16
N PRO A 210 10.92 13.91 -3.80
CA PRO A 210 9.75 13.87 -2.94
C PRO A 210 8.60 13.03 -3.54
N GLU A 211 7.66 12.62 -2.68
CA GLU A 211 6.47 11.92 -3.16
C GLU A 211 5.55 12.85 -3.96
N LYS A 212 4.83 12.24 -4.89
CA LYS A 212 3.78 12.91 -5.66
C LYS A 212 2.43 12.61 -5.03
N ARG A 213 1.45 13.48 -5.26
CA ARG A 213 0.11 13.36 -4.67
C ARG A 213 -0.48 11.96 -4.86
N GLY A 214 -0.95 11.36 -3.76
CA GLY A 214 -1.87 10.21 -3.78
C GLY A 214 -1.26 8.81 -3.61
N ARG A 215 0.07 8.63 -3.60
CA ARG A 215 0.66 7.30 -3.30
C ARG A 215 2.10 7.38 -2.81
N ILE A 216 2.39 6.72 -1.69
CA ILE A 216 3.76 6.48 -1.22
C ILE A 216 4.37 5.31 -2.02
N ARG A 217 5.53 5.52 -2.64
CA ARG A 217 6.23 4.49 -3.40
C ARG A 217 6.81 3.43 -2.47
N CYS A 218 6.97 2.21 -2.99
CA CYS A 218 7.53 1.06 -2.27
C CYS A 218 6.68 0.47 -1.12
N MET A 219 5.48 1.00 -0.84
CA MET A 219 4.64 0.57 0.30
C MET A 219 3.43 -0.30 -0.04
N GLY A 220 3.17 -0.59 -1.32
CA GLY A 220 2.06 -1.46 -1.75
C GLY A 220 0.81 -0.71 -2.17
N THR A 221 -0.36 -1.35 -2.04
CA THR A 221 -1.66 -0.82 -2.45
C THR A 221 -2.32 -0.08 -1.28
N ILE A 222 -2.55 1.22 -1.48
CA ILE A 222 -3.24 2.15 -0.57
C ILE A 222 -2.37 2.62 0.62
N SER A 223 -1.29 3.33 0.29
CA SER A 223 -0.68 4.31 1.19
C SER A 223 -0.91 5.69 0.57
N THR A 224 -2.07 6.29 0.83
CA THR A 224 -2.34 7.68 0.43
C THR A 224 -1.77 8.60 1.51
N SER A 225 -1.02 9.64 1.14
CA SER A 225 -0.55 10.67 2.08
C SER A 225 -1.68 11.50 2.69
N SER A 226 -2.89 11.43 2.12
CA SER A 226 -4.08 11.96 2.76
C SER A 226 -4.62 10.94 3.77
N SER A 227 -4.79 11.36 5.01
CA SER A 227 -5.42 10.64 6.15
C SER A 227 -6.90 10.25 5.92
N LYS A 228 -7.34 10.17 4.66
CA LYS A 228 -8.70 9.89 4.24
C LYS A 228 -8.67 8.79 3.18
N SER A 229 -8.49 7.53 3.60
CA SER A 229 -9.21 6.33 3.07
C SER A 229 -8.48 5.02 3.37
N GLY A 230 -9.07 4.22 4.28
CA GLY A 230 -9.04 2.75 4.35
C GLY A 230 -7.73 2.06 4.75
N PRO A 231 -7.74 1.05 5.65
CA PRO A 231 -6.55 0.30 5.98
C PRO A 231 -6.33 -0.80 4.96
N SER A 232 -5.18 -0.74 4.32
CA SER A 232 -4.43 -1.96 3.99
C SER A 232 -2.91 -1.72 4.07
N CYS A 233 -2.47 -0.47 4.26
CA CYS A 233 -1.07 -0.13 4.57
C CYS A 233 -0.91 0.91 5.69
N SER A 234 -1.97 1.24 6.44
CA SER A 234 -1.91 2.21 7.54
C SER A 234 -1.02 1.75 8.70
N GLN A 235 -0.94 0.44 8.97
CA GLN A 235 -0.08 -0.12 10.03
C GLN A 235 1.39 0.28 9.87
N ILE A 236 1.91 0.35 8.64
CA ILE A 236 3.33 0.64 8.39
C ILE A 236 3.62 2.14 8.47
N ILE A 237 2.65 2.98 8.06
CA ILE A 237 2.73 4.44 8.20
C ILE A 237 2.87 4.79 9.69
N TYR A 238 1.99 4.24 10.53
CA TYR A 238 2.06 4.44 11.97
C TYR A 238 3.31 3.80 12.58
N HIS A 239 3.79 2.67 12.05
CA HIS A 239 4.97 2.02 12.63
C HIS A 239 6.22 2.91 12.53
N ASN A 240 6.50 3.50 11.37
CA ASN A 240 7.69 4.34 11.22
C ASN A 240 7.60 5.61 12.07
N GLU A 241 6.44 6.27 12.10
CA GLU A 241 6.21 7.43 12.97
C GLU A 241 6.36 7.06 14.45
N VAL A 242 5.80 5.92 14.88
CA VAL A 242 5.91 5.42 16.26
C VAL A 242 7.35 5.07 16.62
N GLN A 243 8.13 4.45 15.74
CA GLN A 243 9.54 4.14 16.01
C GLN A 243 10.37 5.41 16.20
N CYS A 244 10.06 6.45 15.45
CA CYS A 244 10.80 7.70 15.52
C CYS A 244 10.41 8.54 16.72
N LEU A 245 9.13 8.54 17.08
CA LEU A 245 8.67 9.05 18.37
C LEU A 245 9.32 8.28 19.53
N LYS A 246 9.48 6.96 19.44
CA LYS A 246 10.19 6.17 20.45
C LYS A 246 11.67 6.57 20.55
N ALA A 247 12.36 6.78 19.43
CA ALA A 247 13.75 7.22 19.42
C ALA A 247 13.91 8.64 20.00
N GLU A 248 13.01 9.57 19.66
CA GLU A 248 13.00 10.92 20.21
C GLU A 248 12.73 10.90 21.72
N VAL A 249 11.74 10.12 22.17
CA VAL A 249 11.48 9.91 23.60
C VAL A 249 12.70 9.33 24.31
N GLN A 250 13.41 8.38 23.69
CA GLN A 250 14.63 7.81 24.26
C GLN A 250 15.74 8.86 24.39
N GLY A 251 15.98 9.67 23.36
CA GLY A 251 16.96 10.77 23.43
C GLY A 251 16.60 11.82 24.50
N LEU A 252 15.31 12.15 24.64
CA LEU A 252 14.83 13.04 25.70
C LEU A 252 15.04 12.43 27.10
N LYS A 253 14.84 11.12 27.26
CA LYS A 253 15.13 10.42 28.52
C LYS A 253 16.61 10.53 28.89
N GLU A 254 17.51 10.26 27.94
CA GLU A 254 18.96 10.33 28.16
C GLU A 254 19.44 11.74 28.51
N ALA A 255 18.92 12.76 27.82
CA ALA A 255 19.21 14.15 28.13
C ALA A 255 18.72 14.53 29.54
N LEU A 256 17.52 14.11 29.91
CA LEU A 256 16.96 14.37 31.24
C LEU A 256 17.74 13.65 32.35
N THR A 257 18.15 12.39 32.14
CA THR A 257 19.04 11.66 33.07
C THR A 257 20.37 12.41 33.26
N THR A 258 20.94 12.96 32.18
CA THR A 258 22.16 13.77 32.25
C THR A 258 21.96 15.03 33.10
N VAL A 259 20.87 15.76 32.87
CA VAL A 259 20.53 16.97 33.65
C VAL A 259 20.31 16.64 35.14
N ILE A 260 19.60 15.55 35.44
CA ILE A 260 19.39 15.08 36.82
C ILE A 260 20.75 14.80 37.49
N SER A 261 21.66 14.10 36.80
CA SER A 261 22.98 13.78 37.35
C SER A 261 23.83 15.04 37.64
N LEU A 262 23.76 16.04 36.76
CA LEU A 262 24.44 17.33 36.96
C LEU A 262 23.85 18.10 38.15
N PHE A 263 22.52 18.10 38.26
CA PHE A 263 21.83 18.79 39.35
C PHE A 263 22.14 18.14 40.71
N GLN A 264 22.13 16.81 40.79
CA GLN A 264 22.53 16.07 42.00
C GLN A 264 23.99 16.37 42.39
N LYS A 265 24.88 16.53 41.41
CA LYS A 265 26.28 16.87 41.66
C LYS A 265 26.44 18.30 42.18
N GLN A 266 25.62 19.24 41.70
CA GLN A 266 25.70 20.66 42.06
C GLN A 266 24.94 21.00 43.35
N PHE A 267 23.86 20.27 43.64
CA PHE A 267 22.99 20.47 44.81
C PHE A 267 22.71 19.13 45.51
N PRO A 268 23.70 18.54 46.21
CA PRO A 268 23.61 17.15 46.72
C PRO A 268 22.55 16.92 47.81
N ASN A 269 22.07 17.99 48.46
CA ASN A 269 21.15 17.89 49.61
C ASN A 269 19.78 18.56 49.38
N GLU A 270 19.55 19.16 48.21
CA GLU A 270 18.27 19.81 47.89
C GLU A 270 17.45 18.93 46.94
N ASN A 271 16.15 18.81 47.21
CA ASN A 271 15.16 18.21 46.29
C ASN A 271 15.44 16.75 45.89
N VAL A 272 16.13 15.97 46.74
CA VAL A 272 16.47 14.55 46.49
C VAL A 272 15.22 13.69 46.25
N GLU A 273 14.15 13.89 47.00
CA GLU A 273 12.87 13.17 46.80
C GLU A 273 12.23 13.52 45.46
N VAL A 274 12.26 14.79 45.06
CA VAL A 274 11.74 15.26 43.77
C VAL A 274 12.55 14.69 42.62
N LEU A 275 13.88 14.70 42.70
CA LEU A 275 14.78 14.15 41.68
C LEU A 275 14.64 12.63 41.55
N ASN A 276 14.46 11.92 42.67
CA ASN A 276 14.17 10.49 42.66
C ASN A 276 12.80 10.20 42.03
N GLY A 277 11.78 11.01 42.32
CA GLY A 277 10.46 10.93 41.67
C GLY A 277 10.53 11.12 40.16
N VAL A 278 11.27 12.13 39.68
CA VAL A 278 11.47 12.38 38.24
C VAL A 278 12.25 11.22 37.60
N THR A 279 13.28 10.68 38.27
CA THR A 279 14.07 9.55 37.76
C THR A 279 13.21 8.30 37.55
N ARG A 280 12.30 8.00 38.50
CA ARG A 280 11.35 6.88 38.39
C ARG A 280 10.38 7.04 37.22
N ILE A 281 9.85 8.25 37.02
CA ILE A 281 8.97 8.58 35.89
C ILE A 281 9.70 8.40 34.55
N VAL A 282 10.94 8.87 34.45
CA VAL A 282 11.79 8.72 33.23
C VAL A 282 12.02 7.24 32.90
N ASN A 283 12.22 6.41 33.91
CA ASN A 283 12.42 4.96 33.77
C ASN A 283 11.11 4.19 33.49
N GLY A 284 9.95 4.86 33.49
CA GLY A 284 8.65 4.24 33.22
C GLY A 284 8.10 3.45 34.40
N GLU A 285 8.61 3.67 35.61
CA GLU A 285 7.99 3.19 36.83
C GLU A 285 6.76 4.06 37.09
N VAL A 286 5.57 3.46 37.15
CA VAL A 286 4.33 4.17 37.49
C VAL A 286 4.51 4.74 38.90
N CYS A 287 4.64 6.06 39.00
CA CYS A 287 4.47 6.75 40.27
C CYS A 287 2.97 6.80 40.54
N ASP A 288 2.51 6.02 41.53
CA ASP A 288 1.24 6.29 42.19
C ASP A 288 1.35 7.67 42.82
N ILE A 289 0.93 8.71 42.09
CA ILE A 289 0.77 10.04 42.66
C ILE A 289 -0.48 9.93 43.54
N MET A 290 -0.28 9.59 44.81
CA MET A 290 -1.27 9.83 45.85
C MET A 290 -1.55 11.34 45.85
N TYR A 291 -2.69 11.71 45.28
CA TYR A 291 -3.27 13.04 45.44
C TYR A 291 -3.45 13.32 46.94
N ILE A 292 -2.86 14.41 47.42
CA ILE A 292 -3.25 15.11 48.66
C ILE A 292 -4.02 16.35 48.24
#